data_AF-A0A388QQ48-F1
#
_entry.id   AF-A0A388QQ48-F1
#
_cell.length_a   1.000
_cell.length_b   1.000
_cell.length_c   1.000
_cell.angle_alpha   90.00
_cell.angle_beta   90.00
_cell.angle_gamma   90.00
#
_symmetry.space_group_name_H-M   'P 1'
#
loop_
_entity.id
_entity.type
_entity.pdbx_description
1 polymer ?
#
loop_
_entity_poly.entity_id
_entity_poly.type
_entity_poly.pdbx_seq_one_letter_code
_entity_poly.pdbx_strand_id
1 'polypeptide(L)'
;MPGMGLTAIGLTGVTIAYSGIAHTFVDGMHALTGLTMFIGLIFLSAGILDGGVSTSNRAKATTLVIIAIALGFGTFALTMNSSNYTITLAGLLMAVAFPSIIIAYLAMKMPQYVKPIGVIVILASATGIIMWFAFGLVSPDTYMINEPIVEDEPAKEIQSTSPIFAITILENSSIQGNPDYEPDVAHVPKGNIVEWTNADTVAHTVTSSVDYGDTFNSNMINAGEKFALDTSKLATGEYEYMCVVHPWMTSLLVIEEPKEDVKVVIPQGAGTQQMGQIYFDPEVIRVPVGTTVVWENTDNTIHTVTSGGPEGGANGSFDSDMIAAGDHSSLHLMLQEKRTTFAWYIPG
;
A
#
# COMPACT_ATOMS: atom_id res chain seq x y z
N MET A 1 -36.08 -1.90 28.50
CA MET A 1 -35.19 -0.90 29.12
C MET A 1 -35.07 0.27 28.15
N PRO A 2 -35.08 1.52 28.63
CA PRO A 2 -34.71 2.66 27.81
C PRO A 2 -33.35 2.41 27.14
N GLY A 3 -33.15 2.83 25.89
CA GLY A 3 -31.87 2.72 25.18
C GLY A 3 -31.60 1.40 24.45
N MET A 4 -32.10 0.23 24.91
CA MET A 4 -31.77 -1.07 24.28
C MET A 4 -32.11 -1.15 22.78
N GLY A 5 -33.24 -0.59 22.36
CA GLY A 5 -33.62 -0.56 20.94
C GLY A 5 -32.69 0.33 20.10
N LEU A 6 -32.27 1.46 20.64
CA LEU A 6 -31.33 2.39 19.98
C LEU A 6 -29.93 1.77 19.89
N THR A 7 -29.45 1.10 20.95
CA THR A 7 -28.17 0.38 20.91
C THR A 7 -28.18 -0.74 19.87
N ALA A 8 -29.26 -1.50 19.76
CA ALA A 8 -29.39 -2.58 18.78
C ALA A 8 -29.41 -2.06 17.33
N ILE A 9 -30.15 -0.97 17.08
CA ILE A 9 -30.21 -0.32 15.76
C ILE A 9 -28.83 0.27 15.41
N GLY A 10 -28.17 0.94 16.37
CA GLY A 10 -26.82 1.46 16.19
C GLY A 10 -25.80 0.37 15.87
N LEU A 11 -25.78 -0.72 16.63
CA LEU A 11 -24.86 -1.85 16.39
C LEU A 11 -25.09 -2.53 15.03
N THR A 12 -26.35 -2.68 14.63
CA THR A 12 -26.71 -3.24 13.31
C THR A 12 -26.22 -2.32 12.20
N GLY A 13 -26.42 -1.01 12.33
CA GLY A 13 -25.96 -0.03 11.37
C GLY A 13 -24.43 0.04 11.26
N VAL A 14 -23.71 -0.05 12.38
CA VAL A 14 -22.24 -0.14 12.39
C VAL A 14 -21.77 -1.40 11.65
N THR A 15 -22.37 -2.56 11.95
CA THR A 15 -22.01 -3.83 11.29
C THR A 15 -22.21 -3.79 9.77
N ILE A 16 -23.33 -3.23 9.31
CA ILE A 16 -23.63 -3.08 7.87
C ILE A 16 -22.66 -2.09 7.20
N ALA A 17 -22.28 -1.02 7.90
CA ALA A 17 -21.35 -0.04 7.34
C ALA A 17 -19.93 -0.63 7.19
N TYR A 18 -19.48 -1.45 8.14
CA TYR A 18 -18.19 -2.16 8.05
C TYR A 18 -18.17 -3.32 7.05
N SER A 19 -19.31 -3.78 6.51
CA SER A 19 -19.35 -4.86 5.53
C SER A 19 -19.16 -4.40 4.07
N GLY A 20 -18.85 -3.13 3.82
CA GLY A 20 -18.44 -2.62 2.50
C GLY A 20 -19.55 -2.53 1.44
N ILE A 21 -20.83 -2.59 1.83
CA ILE A 21 -21.94 -2.76 0.87
C ILE A 21 -22.33 -1.45 0.13
N ALA A 22 -21.83 -0.24 0.49
CA ALA A 22 -22.10 1.00 -0.27
C ALA A 22 -21.18 2.22 0.03
N HIS A 23 -20.12 2.45 -0.76
CA HIS A 23 -19.06 3.44 -0.49
C HIS A 23 -19.45 4.93 -0.32
N THR A 24 -20.62 5.41 -0.79
CA THR A 24 -21.02 6.84 -0.63
C THR A 24 -22.00 7.08 0.52
N PHE A 25 -22.58 6.02 1.09
CA PHE A 25 -23.50 6.07 2.22
C PHE A 25 -22.80 5.72 3.55
N VAL A 26 -21.56 5.23 3.47
CA VAL A 26 -20.74 4.65 4.54
C VAL A 26 -20.29 5.70 5.56
N ASP A 27 -19.69 6.82 5.16
CA ASP A 27 -19.19 7.84 6.12
C ASP A 27 -20.30 8.53 6.93
N GLY A 28 -21.41 8.88 6.27
CA GLY A 28 -22.58 9.48 6.91
C GLY A 28 -23.32 8.49 7.83
N MET A 29 -23.45 7.23 7.42
CA MET A 29 -24.01 6.18 8.28
C MET A 29 -23.09 5.80 9.42
N HIS A 30 -21.77 5.83 9.27
CA HIS A 30 -20.83 5.54 10.36
C HIS A 30 -21.03 6.51 11.52
N ALA A 31 -21.08 7.81 11.24
CA ALA A 31 -21.31 8.82 12.25
C ALA A 31 -22.70 8.70 12.90
N LEU A 32 -23.74 8.45 12.09
CA LEU A 32 -25.12 8.41 12.58
C LEU A 32 -25.44 7.13 13.37
N THR A 33 -24.90 5.98 12.95
CA THR A 33 -25.07 4.69 13.63
C THR A 33 -24.20 4.62 14.90
N GLY A 34 -22.98 5.16 14.86
CA GLY A 34 -22.15 5.38 16.03
C GLY A 34 -22.82 6.30 17.06
N LEU A 35 -23.33 7.46 16.63
CA LEU A 35 -24.08 8.38 17.49
C LEU A 35 -25.33 7.71 18.10
N THR A 36 -26.06 6.95 17.30
CA THR A 36 -27.25 6.20 17.76
C THR A 36 -26.89 5.13 18.78
N MET A 37 -25.76 4.43 18.58
CA MET A 37 -25.21 3.48 19.55
C MET A 37 -24.82 4.18 20.86
N PHE A 38 -24.07 5.29 20.79
CA PHE A 38 -23.65 6.05 21.97
C PHE A 38 -24.83 6.60 22.77
N ILE A 39 -25.82 7.20 22.10
CA ILE A 39 -27.06 7.67 22.73
C ILE A 39 -27.82 6.48 23.36
N GLY A 40 -27.90 5.34 22.66
CA GLY A 40 -28.47 4.12 23.18
C GLY A 40 -27.77 3.62 24.45
N LEU A 41 -26.44 3.63 24.47
CA LEU A 41 -25.62 3.25 25.64
C LEU A 41 -25.80 4.20 26.81
N ILE A 42 -25.93 5.51 26.57
CA ILE A 42 -26.23 6.51 27.60
C ILE A 42 -27.58 6.20 28.25
N PHE A 43 -28.65 6.02 27.46
CA PHE A 43 -29.96 5.69 28.01
C PHE A 43 -30.01 4.30 28.66
N LEU A 44 -29.25 3.34 28.15
CA LEU A 44 -29.12 2.01 28.74
C LEU A 44 -28.43 2.10 30.11
N SER A 45 -27.32 2.82 30.21
CA SER A 45 -26.59 3.02 31.46
C SER A 45 -27.44 3.74 32.52
N ALA A 46 -28.11 4.84 32.14
CA ALA A 46 -29.03 5.55 33.01
C ALA A 46 -30.20 4.63 33.46
N GLY A 47 -30.80 3.88 32.53
CA GLY A 47 -31.89 2.95 32.86
C GLY A 47 -31.47 1.81 33.79
N ILE A 48 -30.23 1.32 33.66
CA ILE A 48 -29.67 0.29 34.56
C ILE A 48 -29.44 0.87 35.96
N LEU A 49 -28.93 2.11 36.05
CA LEU A 49 -28.63 2.76 37.34
C LEU A 49 -29.89 3.19 38.10
N ASP A 50 -30.93 3.63 37.40
CA ASP A 50 -32.11 4.26 38.02
C ASP A 50 -33.24 3.26 38.34
N GLY A 51 -33.32 2.14 37.62
CA GLY A 51 -34.40 1.14 37.80
C GLY A 51 -33.99 -0.32 37.65
N GLY A 52 -32.70 -0.60 37.39
CA GLY A 52 -32.21 -1.94 37.13
C GLY A 52 -32.73 -2.56 35.83
N VAL A 53 -32.39 -3.83 35.60
CA VAL A 53 -32.81 -4.57 34.40
C VAL A 53 -34.22 -5.11 34.59
N SER A 54 -35.14 -4.81 33.67
CA SER A 54 -36.51 -5.35 33.72
C SER A 54 -36.50 -6.88 33.69
N THR A 55 -37.07 -7.50 34.73
CA THR A 55 -37.11 -8.97 34.89
C THR A 55 -38.37 -9.62 34.29
N SER A 56 -39.24 -8.83 33.66
CA SER A 56 -40.49 -9.32 33.07
C SER A 56 -40.24 -10.32 31.94
N ASN A 57 -41.14 -11.28 31.76
CA ASN A 57 -41.02 -12.28 30.69
C ASN A 57 -41.01 -11.63 29.29
N ARG A 58 -41.76 -10.53 29.12
CA ARG A 58 -41.76 -9.75 27.88
C ARG A 58 -40.38 -9.12 27.63
N ALA A 59 -39.77 -8.49 28.64
CA ALA A 59 -38.44 -7.90 28.51
C ALA A 59 -37.35 -8.95 28.21
N LYS A 60 -37.42 -10.12 28.85
CA LYS A 60 -36.52 -11.25 28.57
C LYS A 60 -36.66 -11.74 27.13
N ALA A 61 -37.88 -11.92 26.65
CA ALA A 61 -38.15 -12.33 25.27
C ALA A 61 -37.64 -11.29 24.25
N THR A 62 -37.90 -10.00 24.47
CA THR A 62 -37.38 -8.93 23.60
C THR A 62 -35.85 -8.89 23.59
N THR A 63 -35.21 -9.07 24.75
CA THR A 63 -33.74 -9.11 24.84
C THR A 63 -33.16 -10.28 24.06
N LEU A 64 -33.77 -11.47 24.16
CA LEU A 64 -33.35 -12.65 23.40
C LEU A 64 -33.47 -12.43 21.89
N VAL A 65 -34.55 -11.80 21.42
CA VAL A 65 -34.73 -11.47 19.99
C VAL A 65 -33.63 -10.51 19.51
N ILE A 66 -33.34 -9.46 20.28
CA ILE A 66 -32.26 -8.51 19.94
C ILE A 66 -30.90 -9.21 19.87
N ILE A 67 -30.58 -10.05 20.85
CA ILE A 67 -29.32 -10.81 20.87
C ILE A 67 -29.26 -11.76 19.67
N ALA A 68 -30.35 -12.45 19.34
CA ALA A 68 -30.40 -13.37 18.20
C ALA A 68 -30.17 -12.64 16.86
N ILE A 69 -30.78 -11.45 16.69
CA ILE A 69 -30.57 -10.62 15.50
C ILE A 69 -29.12 -10.15 15.44
N ALA A 70 -28.56 -9.62 16.54
CA ALA A 70 -27.19 -9.13 16.59
C ALA A 70 -26.17 -10.25 16.32
N LEU A 71 -26.38 -11.44 16.90
CA LEU A 71 -25.54 -12.61 16.62
C LEU A 71 -25.67 -13.06 15.16
N GLY A 72 -26.88 -13.05 14.59
CA GLY A 72 -27.10 -13.42 13.18
C GLY A 72 -26.40 -12.47 12.20
N PHE A 73 -26.48 -11.16 12.42
CA PHE A 73 -25.73 -10.19 11.62
C PHE A 73 -24.22 -10.28 11.88
N GLY A 74 -23.79 -10.50 13.13
CA GLY A 74 -22.39 -10.67 13.47
C GLY A 74 -21.75 -11.89 12.82
N THR A 75 -22.43 -13.04 12.82
CA THR A 75 -21.93 -14.25 12.14
C THR A 75 -21.92 -14.09 10.63
N PHE A 76 -22.94 -13.45 10.04
CA PHE A 76 -22.95 -13.14 8.61
C PHE A 76 -21.81 -12.20 8.21
N ALA A 77 -21.54 -11.17 9.02
CA ALA A 77 -20.42 -10.25 8.79
C ALA A 77 -19.06 -10.98 8.85
N LEU A 78 -18.90 -11.96 9.74
CA LEU A 78 -17.69 -12.79 9.78
C LEU A 78 -17.49 -13.60 8.48
N THR A 79 -18.56 -14.05 7.81
CA THR A 79 -18.44 -14.82 6.55
C THR A 79 -18.08 -13.98 5.33
N MET A 80 -18.33 -12.68 5.37
CA MET A 80 -18.07 -11.75 4.26
C MET A 80 -16.76 -10.96 4.45
N ASN A 81 -16.05 -11.17 5.54
CA ASN A 81 -14.87 -10.40 5.91
C ASN A 81 -13.59 -11.08 5.42
N SER A 82 -12.73 -10.33 4.73
CA SER A 82 -11.40 -10.76 4.25
C SER A 82 -10.27 -10.55 5.27
N SER A 83 -10.49 -9.74 6.31
CA SER A 83 -9.46 -9.41 7.29
C SER A 83 -9.19 -10.53 8.29
N ASN A 84 -7.94 -10.96 8.41
CA ASN A 84 -7.50 -11.96 9.39
C ASN A 84 -7.67 -11.46 10.85
N TYR A 85 -7.72 -10.15 11.08
CA TYR A 85 -7.86 -9.58 12.42
C TYR A 85 -9.24 -9.78 13.04
N THR A 86 -10.28 -9.88 12.20
CA THR A 86 -11.68 -9.96 12.66
C THR A 86 -11.96 -11.26 13.43
N ILE A 87 -11.35 -12.37 13.01
CA ILE A 87 -11.47 -13.66 13.71
C ILE A 87 -10.82 -13.60 15.09
N THR A 88 -9.62 -13.03 15.18
CA THR A 88 -8.89 -12.85 16.44
C THR A 88 -9.69 -11.95 17.40
N LEU A 89 -10.23 -10.84 16.90
CA LEU A 89 -11.07 -9.94 17.69
C LEU A 89 -12.35 -10.62 18.19
N ALA A 90 -13.04 -11.38 17.31
CA ALA A 90 -14.22 -12.15 17.70
C ALA A 90 -13.91 -13.19 18.78
N GLY A 91 -12.77 -13.88 18.66
CA GLY A 91 -12.25 -14.80 19.67
C GLY A 91 -12.01 -14.13 21.02
N LEU A 92 -11.36 -12.96 21.03
CA LEU A 92 -11.12 -12.17 22.24
C LEU A 92 -12.43 -11.74 22.91
N LEU A 93 -13.39 -11.24 22.13
CA LEU A 93 -14.71 -10.83 22.64
C LEU A 93 -15.45 -12.02 23.25
N MET A 94 -15.40 -13.20 22.64
CA MET A 94 -15.97 -14.42 23.21
C MET A 94 -15.26 -14.85 24.51
N ALA A 95 -13.93 -14.74 24.55
CA ALA A 95 -13.13 -15.06 25.73
C ALA A 95 -13.47 -14.16 26.93
N VAL A 96 -13.91 -12.92 26.70
CA VAL A 96 -14.41 -12.01 27.75
C VAL A 96 -15.89 -12.26 28.06
N ALA A 97 -16.72 -12.48 27.04
CA ALA A 97 -18.16 -12.59 27.19
C ALA A 97 -18.58 -13.86 27.96
N PHE A 98 -17.99 -15.02 27.63
CA PHE A 98 -18.41 -16.29 28.21
C PHE A 98 -18.18 -16.36 29.73
N PRO A 99 -16.99 -16.00 30.27
CA PRO A 99 -16.80 -15.98 31.71
C PRO A 99 -17.67 -14.93 32.40
N SER A 100 -17.87 -13.76 31.78
CA SER A 100 -18.73 -12.71 32.32
C SER A 100 -20.17 -13.19 32.51
N ILE A 101 -20.72 -13.92 31.53
CA ILE A 101 -22.07 -14.51 31.62
C ILE A 101 -22.15 -15.56 32.73
N ILE A 102 -21.15 -16.44 32.83
CA ILE A 102 -21.10 -17.47 33.87
C ILE A 102 -21.06 -16.83 35.26
N ILE A 103 -20.16 -15.87 35.48
CA ILE A 103 -20.02 -15.19 36.78
C ILE A 103 -21.31 -14.45 37.14
N ALA A 104 -21.94 -13.75 36.19
CA ALA A 104 -23.21 -13.10 36.40
C ALA A 104 -24.32 -14.08 36.79
N TYR A 105 -24.42 -15.23 36.11
CA TYR A 105 -25.38 -16.28 36.45
C TYR A 105 -25.14 -16.86 37.85
N LEU A 106 -23.88 -17.18 38.17
CA LEU A 106 -23.50 -17.70 39.48
C LEU A 106 -23.81 -16.70 40.59
N ALA A 107 -23.56 -15.41 40.38
CA ALA A 107 -23.89 -14.36 41.34
C ALA A 107 -25.38 -14.31 41.66
N MET A 108 -26.25 -14.57 40.68
CA MET A 108 -27.70 -14.55 40.87
C MET A 108 -28.27 -15.85 41.45
N LYS A 109 -27.74 -17.02 41.04
CA LYS A 109 -28.38 -18.33 41.31
C LYS A 109 -27.61 -19.21 42.28
N MET A 110 -26.29 -19.08 42.35
CA MET A 110 -25.45 -19.93 43.18
C MET A 110 -24.29 -19.12 43.79
N PRO A 111 -24.58 -18.16 44.68
CA PRO A 111 -23.61 -17.18 45.16
C PRO A 111 -22.42 -17.82 45.88
N GLN A 112 -22.60 -18.99 46.52
CA GLN A 112 -21.50 -19.71 47.17
C GLN A 112 -20.35 -20.10 46.21
N TYR A 113 -20.63 -20.22 44.91
CA TYR A 113 -19.62 -20.63 43.91
C TYR A 113 -18.96 -19.46 43.17
N VAL A 114 -19.42 -18.22 43.37
CA VAL A 114 -18.88 -17.05 42.67
C VAL A 114 -17.40 -16.84 42.97
N LYS A 115 -17.01 -16.90 44.25
CA LYS A 115 -15.62 -16.73 44.67
C LYS A 115 -14.70 -17.82 44.09
N PRO A 116 -14.97 -19.13 44.30
CA PRO A 116 -14.07 -20.17 43.78
C PRO A 116 -14.01 -20.17 42.26
N ILE A 117 -15.14 -20.03 41.55
CA ILE A 117 -15.14 -20.02 40.08
C ILE A 117 -14.51 -18.74 39.53
N GLY A 118 -14.75 -17.59 40.15
CA GLY A 118 -14.13 -16.32 39.76
C GLY A 118 -12.61 -16.36 39.85
N VAL A 119 -12.05 -16.98 40.91
CA VAL A 119 -10.60 -17.18 41.04
C VAL A 119 -10.06 -18.06 39.91
N ILE A 120 -10.75 -19.15 39.56
CA ILE A 120 -10.35 -20.04 38.46
C ILE A 120 -10.34 -19.27 37.13
N VAL A 121 -11.37 -18.47 36.86
CA VAL A 121 -11.46 -17.65 35.64
C VAL A 121 -10.30 -16.65 35.58
N ILE A 122 -10.02 -15.94 36.67
CA ILE A 122 -8.93 -14.96 36.72
C ILE A 122 -7.58 -15.63 36.45
N LEU A 123 -7.32 -16.78 37.08
CA LEU A 123 -6.08 -17.53 36.86
C LEU A 123 -5.99 -18.06 35.43
N ALA A 124 -7.09 -18.57 34.87
CA ALA A 124 -7.13 -19.05 33.49
C ALA A 124 -6.91 -17.91 32.49
N SER A 125 -7.52 -16.75 32.69
CA SER A 125 -7.32 -15.56 31.84
C SER A 125 -5.89 -15.03 31.95
N ALA A 126 -5.35 -14.92 33.17
CA ALA A 126 -3.96 -14.51 33.37
C ALA A 126 -2.99 -15.48 32.69
N THR A 127 -3.23 -16.78 32.82
CA THR A 127 -2.44 -17.82 32.12
C THR A 127 -2.57 -17.67 30.61
N GLY A 128 -3.78 -17.50 30.08
CA GLY A 128 -4.02 -17.30 28.65
C GLY A 128 -3.31 -16.07 28.09
N ILE A 129 -3.34 -14.94 28.81
CA ILE A 129 -2.62 -13.71 28.44
C ILE A 129 -1.11 -13.93 28.50
N ILE A 130 -0.60 -14.55 29.57
CA ILE A 130 0.83 -14.87 29.69
C ILE A 130 1.26 -15.81 28.56
N MET A 131 0.48 -16.84 28.24
CA MET A 131 0.75 -17.74 27.12
C MET A 131 0.69 -16.99 25.78
N TRP A 132 -0.27 -16.09 25.59
CA TRP A 132 -0.34 -15.26 24.39
C TRP A 132 0.88 -14.34 24.25
N PHE A 133 1.38 -13.73 25.32
CA PHE A 133 2.61 -12.93 25.24
C PHE A 133 3.87 -13.80 25.14
N ALA A 134 3.96 -14.91 25.87
CA ALA A 134 5.13 -15.79 25.86
C ALA A 134 5.27 -16.58 24.55
N PHE A 135 4.15 -16.99 23.94
CA PHE A 135 4.10 -17.77 22.70
C PHE A 135 3.64 -16.95 21.48
N GLY A 136 3.08 -15.76 21.65
CA GLY A 136 2.76 -14.85 20.53
C GLY A 136 3.91 -13.91 20.19
N LEU A 137 4.78 -13.57 21.15
CA LEU A 137 6.07 -12.93 20.87
C LEU A 137 7.10 -13.93 20.31
N VAL A 138 6.79 -15.23 20.45
CA VAL A 138 7.50 -16.37 19.85
C VAL A 138 6.49 -17.16 19.00
N SER A 139 5.70 -16.47 18.17
CA SER A 139 4.76 -17.16 17.27
C SER A 139 5.57 -18.02 16.29
N PRO A 140 5.39 -19.35 16.25
CA PRO A 140 6.01 -20.20 15.27
C PRO A 140 5.24 -20.11 13.94
N ASP A 141 5.17 -18.92 13.35
CA ASP A 141 4.74 -18.75 11.96
C ASP A 141 5.81 -19.22 10.96
N THR A 142 6.84 -19.93 11.45
CA THR A 142 8.00 -20.40 10.69
C THR A 142 8.17 -21.92 10.63
N TYR A 143 7.29 -22.74 11.23
CA TYR A 143 7.60 -24.18 11.36
C TYR A 143 6.56 -25.21 10.88
N MET A 144 5.37 -24.84 10.38
CA MET A 144 4.34 -25.86 10.06
C MET A 144 3.59 -25.67 8.73
N ILE A 145 4.06 -24.81 7.84
CA ILE A 145 3.85 -25.01 6.40
C ILE A 145 5.25 -24.94 5.81
N ASN A 146 5.79 -26.10 5.43
CA ASN A 146 6.71 -26.09 4.31
C ASN A 146 5.87 -25.58 3.13
N GLU A 147 5.85 -24.25 2.94
CA GLU A 147 5.84 -23.78 1.57
C GLU A 147 6.97 -24.57 0.90
N PRO A 148 6.74 -25.12 -0.31
CA PRO A 148 7.85 -25.72 -1.03
C PRO A 148 8.98 -24.69 -0.95
N ILE A 149 10.13 -25.15 -0.46
CA ILE A 149 11.38 -24.40 -0.51
C ILE A 149 11.51 -24.04 -1.99
N VAL A 150 11.04 -22.84 -2.34
CA VAL A 150 11.65 -22.09 -3.39
C VAL A 150 13.02 -21.88 -2.79
N GLU A 151 13.98 -22.69 -3.24
CA GLU A 151 15.37 -22.32 -3.08
C GLU A 151 15.40 -20.83 -3.44
N ASP A 152 15.81 -19.99 -2.49
CA ASP A 152 16.50 -18.77 -2.85
C ASP A 152 17.70 -19.26 -3.67
N GLU A 153 17.46 -19.49 -4.98
CA GLU A 153 18.53 -19.43 -5.95
C GLU A 153 19.25 -18.13 -5.59
N PRO A 154 20.57 -18.17 -5.34
CA PRO A 154 21.33 -16.97 -5.03
C PRO A 154 20.93 -15.98 -6.08
N ALA A 155 20.27 -14.88 -5.65
CA ALA A 155 19.51 -13.98 -6.50
C ALA A 155 20.16 -14.02 -7.87
N LYS A 156 19.54 -14.76 -8.81
CA LYS A 156 19.89 -14.54 -10.19
C LYS A 156 19.71 -13.04 -10.27
N GLU A 157 20.80 -12.32 -10.51
CA GLU A 157 20.69 -11.02 -11.11
C GLU A 157 19.84 -11.28 -12.33
N ILE A 158 18.52 -11.15 -12.16
CA ILE A 158 17.64 -10.80 -13.23
C ILE A 158 18.20 -9.42 -13.51
N GLN A 159 19.17 -9.36 -14.41
CA GLN A 159 19.31 -8.24 -15.31
C GLN A 159 17.95 -8.16 -16.00
N SER A 160 17.01 -7.59 -15.26
CA SER A 160 15.83 -7.01 -15.80
C SER A 160 16.42 -5.92 -16.67
N THR A 161 16.40 -6.15 -17.96
CA THR A 161 16.68 -5.10 -18.94
C THR A 161 15.60 -4.00 -18.85
N SER A 162 14.57 -4.17 -18.01
CA SER A 162 13.59 -3.13 -17.75
C SER A 162 14.24 -1.94 -17.05
N PRO A 163 13.95 -0.71 -17.50
CA PRO A 163 14.49 0.50 -16.90
C PRO A 163 14.10 0.63 -15.43
N ILE A 164 15.06 1.07 -14.60
CA ILE A 164 14.84 1.37 -13.19
C ILE A 164 14.51 2.86 -13.05
N PHE A 165 13.36 3.17 -12.46
CA PHE A 165 12.99 4.51 -12.01
C PHE A 165 13.30 4.63 -10.52
N ALA A 166 14.27 5.45 -10.15
CA ALA A 166 14.69 5.64 -8.76
C ALA A 166 13.82 6.67 -8.03
N ILE A 167 13.44 6.35 -6.79
CA ILE A 167 12.80 7.23 -5.82
C ILE A 167 13.61 7.19 -4.52
N THR A 168 13.78 8.34 -3.87
CA THR A 168 14.52 8.43 -2.60
C THR A 168 13.58 8.80 -1.48
N ILE A 169 13.61 8.06 -0.37
CA ILE A 169 13.03 8.48 0.90
C ILE A 169 14.05 9.41 1.55
N LEU A 170 13.68 10.67 1.74
CA LEU A 170 14.62 11.74 2.09
C LEU A 170 15.03 11.69 3.57
N GLU A 171 16.22 12.22 3.85
CA GLU A 171 16.70 12.40 5.23
C GLU A 171 15.73 13.27 6.04
N ASN A 172 15.45 12.87 7.29
CA ASN A 172 14.53 13.55 8.19
C ASN A 172 13.06 13.59 7.73
N SER A 173 12.65 12.72 6.79
CA SER A 173 11.26 12.55 6.36
C SER A 173 10.35 12.02 7.48
N SER A 174 10.93 11.36 8.48
CA SER A 174 10.26 11.02 9.75
C SER A 174 9.81 12.23 10.59
N ILE A 175 10.17 13.47 10.22
CA ILE A 175 9.71 14.69 10.89
C ILE A 175 8.58 15.33 10.07
N GLN A 176 7.38 15.39 10.65
CA GLN A 176 6.22 15.95 9.98
C GLN A 176 6.47 17.39 9.48
N GLY A 177 6.21 17.61 8.20
CA GLY A 177 6.37 18.90 7.52
C GLY A 177 7.68 19.06 6.75
N ASN A 178 8.61 18.11 6.87
CA ASN A 178 9.74 18.01 5.95
C ASN A 178 9.31 17.36 4.61
N PRO A 179 10.10 17.50 3.54
CA PRO A 179 9.92 16.72 2.32
C PRO A 179 10.15 15.22 2.57
N ASP A 180 9.33 14.37 1.95
CA ASP A 180 9.28 12.95 2.27
C ASP A 180 9.95 12.06 1.22
N TYR A 181 9.54 12.21 -0.04
CA TYR A 181 10.01 11.42 -1.19
C TYR A 181 10.52 12.35 -2.30
N GLU A 182 11.53 11.90 -3.05
CA GLU A 182 11.99 12.56 -4.27
C GLU A 182 12.05 11.55 -5.44
N PRO A 183 11.35 11.80 -6.55
CA PRO A 183 10.38 12.88 -6.75
C PRO A 183 9.09 12.68 -5.92
N ASP A 184 8.40 13.78 -5.61
CA ASP A 184 7.12 13.79 -4.89
C ASP A 184 5.97 13.17 -5.72
N VAL A 185 6.04 13.29 -7.05
CA VAL A 185 5.16 12.61 -8.00
C VAL A 185 6.02 11.89 -9.04
N ALA A 186 5.92 10.56 -9.07
CA ALA A 186 6.70 9.72 -9.98
C ALA A 186 5.85 9.29 -11.18
N HIS A 187 6.25 9.65 -12.40
CA HIS A 187 5.62 9.19 -13.64
C HIS A 187 6.43 8.06 -14.24
N VAL A 188 5.85 6.85 -14.29
CA VAL A 188 6.57 5.62 -14.62
C VAL A 188 5.84 4.86 -15.73
N PRO A 189 6.48 4.56 -16.87
CA PRO A 189 5.92 3.66 -17.85
C PRO A 189 5.67 2.25 -17.27
N LYS A 190 4.52 1.66 -17.61
CA LYS A 190 4.19 0.29 -17.23
C LYS A 190 5.25 -0.70 -17.74
N GLY A 191 5.67 -1.60 -16.85
CA GLY A 191 6.72 -2.59 -17.14
C GLY A 191 8.11 -2.19 -16.65
N ASN A 192 8.29 -0.95 -16.21
CA ASN A 192 9.51 -0.51 -15.54
C ASN A 192 9.56 -1.01 -14.09
N ILE A 193 10.77 -1.02 -13.53
CA ILE A 193 10.98 -1.26 -12.10
C ILE A 193 11.04 0.10 -11.41
N VAL A 194 10.29 0.28 -10.32
CA VAL A 194 10.45 1.45 -9.44
C VAL A 194 11.26 1.01 -8.22
N GLU A 195 12.36 1.71 -7.94
CA GLU A 195 13.23 1.40 -6.80
C GLU A 195 13.25 2.55 -5.81
N TRP A 196 12.77 2.29 -4.59
CA TRP A 196 12.91 3.21 -3.48
C TRP A 196 14.19 2.92 -2.73
N THR A 197 14.96 3.96 -2.40
CA THR A 197 16.11 3.88 -1.49
C THR A 197 15.80 4.67 -0.22
N ASN A 198 16.00 4.06 0.95
CA ASN A 198 15.86 4.76 2.22
C ASN A 198 17.16 5.53 2.55
N ALA A 199 17.17 6.85 2.31
CA ALA A 199 18.28 7.71 2.71
C ALA A 199 18.12 8.27 4.14
N ASP A 200 16.98 8.07 4.80
CA ASP A 200 16.80 8.45 6.20
C ASP A 200 17.51 7.45 7.14
N THR A 201 17.75 7.90 8.37
CA THR A 201 18.29 7.09 9.46
C THR A 201 17.22 6.24 10.15
N VAL A 202 15.94 6.57 9.93
CA VAL A 202 14.77 5.88 10.48
C VAL A 202 14.22 4.90 9.44
N ALA A 203 13.68 3.77 9.92
CA ALA A 203 13.04 2.80 9.05
C ALA A 203 11.67 3.30 8.54
N HIS A 204 11.38 3.03 7.28
CA HIS A 204 10.18 3.50 6.59
C HIS A 204 9.50 2.40 5.79
N THR A 205 8.31 2.67 5.27
CA THR A 205 7.61 1.78 4.35
C THR A 205 7.13 2.56 3.13
N VAL A 206 6.91 1.86 2.02
CA VAL A 206 6.21 2.32 0.82
C VAL A 206 5.01 1.39 0.64
N THR A 207 3.83 1.87 1.00
CA THR A 207 2.60 1.06 1.05
C THR A 207 1.47 1.77 0.35
N SER A 208 0.75 1.09 -0.54
CA SER A 208 -0.43 1.68 -1.21
C SER A 208 -1.47 2.13 -0.19
N SER A 209 -1.91 3.40 -0.30
CA SER A 209 -2.69 4.06 0.75
C SER A 209 -4.15 3.66 0.75
N VAL A 210 -4.76 3.58 -0.43
CA VAL A 210 -6.22 3.37 -0.61
C VAL A 210 -6.68 2.03 -0.05
N ASP A 211 -5.82 1.02 -0.15
CA ASP A 211 -6.09 -0.36 0.21
C ASP A 211 -5.13 -0.91 1.28
N TYR A 212 -4.41 -0.02 1.96
CA TYR A 212 -3.50 -0.35 3.07
C TYR A 212 -2.48 -1.46 2.73
N GLY A 213 -1.95 -1.44 1.51
CA GLY A 213 -0.88 -2.31 1.07
C GLY A 213 -1.30 -3.56 0.31
N ASP A 214 -2.60 -3.73 0.03
CA ASP A 214 -3.09 -4.86 -0.78
C ASP A 214 -2.54 -4.78 -2.22
N THR A 215 -2.38 -3.59 -2.81
CA THR A 215 -1.77 -3.41 -4.13
C THR A 215 -0.25 -3.57 -4.08
N PHE A 216 0.43 -2.87 -3.16
CA PHE A 216 1.85 -3.08 -2.90
C PHE A 216 2.24 -2.64 -1.48
N ASN A 217 3.18 -3.39 -0.89
CA ASN A 217 3.71 -3.11 0.44
C ASN A 217 5.19 -3.53 0.48
N SER A 218 6.07 -2.56 0.76
CA SER A 218 7.51 -2.82 0.88
C SER A 218 7.89 -3.58 2.15
N ASN A 219 6.98 -3.71 3.11
CA ASN A 219 7.29 -3.91 4.53
C ASN A 219 8.28 -2.83 5.01
N MET A 220 9.06 -3.15 6.03
CA MET A 220 10.05 -2.23 6.58
C MET A 220 11.28 -2.13 5.67
N ILE A 221 11.68 -0.91 5.34
CA ILE A 221 12.91 -0.57 4.64
C ILE A 221 13.84 0.10 5.65
N ASN A 222 14.90 -0.59 6.08
CA ASN A 222 15.86 0.02 7.03
C ASN A 222 16.73 1.08 6.34
N ALA A 223 17.46 1.86 7.13
CA ALA A 223 18.36 2.88 6.61
C ALA A 223 19.37 2.29 5.60
N GLY A 224 19.45 2.90 4.41
CA GLY A 224 20.29 2.47 3.30
C GLY A 224 19.76 1.28 2.49
N GLU A 225 18.67 0.64 2.90
CA GLU A 225 18.05 -0.46 2.15
C GLU A 225 17.17 0.05 1.02
N LYS A 226 16.81 -0.88 0.13
CA LYS A 226 16.07 -0.61 -1.08
C LYS A 226 14.86 -1.53 -1.21
N PHE A 227 13.82 -1.02 -1.85
CA PHE A 227 12.64 -1.78 -2.24
C PHE A 227 12.38 -1.59 -3.73
N ALA A 228 12.11 -2.68 -4.45
CA ALA A 228 11.82 -2.65 -5.88
C ALA A 228 10.39 -3.15 -6.15
N LEU A 229 9.65 -2.39 -6.97
CA LEU A 229 8.31 -2.72 -7.45
C LEU A 229 8.32 -2.93 -8.96
N ASP A 230 7.86 -4.09 -9.41
CA ASP A 230 7.62 -4.38 -10.82
C ASP A 230 6.23 -3.88 -11.23
N THR A 231 6.20 -2.85 -12.08
CA THR A 231 4.94 -2.24 -12.53
C THR A 231 4.23 -3.02 -13.63
N SER A 232 4.84 -4.08 -14.19
CA SER A 232 4.23 -4.87 -15.28
C SER A 232 2.87 -5.48 -14.90
N LYS A 233 2.70 -5.79 -13.60
CA LYS A 233 1.49 -6.39 -13.04
C LYS A 233 0.44 -5.37 -12.61
N LEU A 234 0.79 -4.08 -12.60
CA LEU A 234 -0.11 -3.01 -12.21
C LEU A 234 -0.90 -2.49 -13.42
N ALA A 235 -2.10 -1.97 -13.17
CA ALA A 235 -2.84 -1.24 -14.18
C ALA A 235 -2.20 0.13 -14.38
N THR A 236 -2.43 0.75 -15.53
CA THR A 236 -2.11 2.17 -15.69
C THR A 236 -3.06 3.00 -14.83
N GLY A 237 -2.57 4.04 -14.18
CA GLY A 237 -3.34 4.88 -13.28
C GLY A 237 -2.51 5.52 -12.18
N GLU A 238 -3.21 6.14 -11.25
CA GLU A 238 -2.63 6.84 -10.10
C GLU A 238 -2.68 5.94 -8.86
N TYR A 239 -1.55 5.81 -8.18
CA TYR A 239 -1.36 5.03 -6.98
C TYR A 239 -0.79 5.93 -5.88
N GLU A 240 -1.66 6.38 -4.97
CA GLU A 240 -1.21 7.05 -3.75
C GLU A 240 -0.58 6.02 -2.80
N TYR A 241 0.55 6.37 -2.20
CA TYR A 241 1.24 5.53 -1.23
C TYR A 241 1.70 6.35 -0.03
N MET A 242 1.90 5.65 1.09
CA MET A 242 2.28 6.24 2.36
C MET A 242 3.29 5.40 3.14
N CYS A 243 3.93 6.03 4.12
CA CYS A 243 4.64 5.33 5.19
C CYS A 243 3.66 4.96 6.32
N VAL A 244 3.56 3.67 6.65
CA VAL A 244 2.65 3.17 7.71
C VAL A 244 3.12 3.61 9.11
N VAL A 245 4.43 3.80 9.29
CA VAL A 245 5.03 4.25 10.55
C VAL A 245 4.84 5.76 10.75
N HIS A 246 4.89 6.52 9.64
CA HIS A 246 4.78 7.98 9.61
C HIS A 246 3.69 8.39 8.61
N PRO A 247 2.38 8.30 8.96
CA PRO A 247 1.29 8.39 8.00
C PRO A 247 1.13 9.73 7.27
N TRP A 248 1.85 10.77 7.68
CA TRP A 248 1.89 12.05 6.96
C TRP A 248 2.80 11.99 5.72
N MET A 249 3.70 11.02 5.63
CA MET A 249 4.56 10.82 4.47
C MET A 249 3.75 10.18 3.35
N THR A 250 3.23 10.98 2.42
CA THR A 250 2.44 10.53 1.27
C THR A 250 3.04 11.00 -0.04
N SER A 251 2.84 10.22 -1.11
CA SER A 251 3.31 10.56 -2.46
C SER A 251 2.48 9.81 -3.51
N LEU A 252 2.64 10.19 -4.78
CA LEU A 252 1.86 9.68 -5.90
C LEU A 252 2.75 8.99 -6.94
N LEU A 253 2.44 7.73 -7.23
CA LEU A 253 2.99 6.98 -8.36
C LEU A 253 1.98 6.95 -9.50
N VAL A 254 2.33 7.52 -10.64
CA VAL A 254 1.51 7.54 -11.86
C VAL A 254 2.09 6.52 -12.84
N ILE A 255 1.37 5.43 -13.06
CA ILE A 255 1.73 4.40 -14.05
C ILE A 255 1.09 4.74 -15.38
N GLU A 256 1.91 5.05 -16.37
CA GLU A 256 1.49 5.43 -17.72
C GLU A 256 1.65 4.26 -18.69
N GLU A 257 0.90 4.29 -19.80
CA GLU A 257 1.14 3.33 -20.88
C GLU A 257 2.60 3.44 -21.37
N PRO A 258 3.25 2.32 -21.75
CA PRO A 258 4.56 2.36 -22.35
C PRO A 258 4.51 3.25 -23.58
N LYS A 259 5.34 4.30 -23.61
CA LYS A 259 5.46 5.16 -24.79
C LYS A 259 6.29 4.38 -25.82
N GLU A 260 5.80 4.29 -27.05
CA GLU A 260 6.57 3.64 -28.11
C GLU A 260 7.93 4.31 -28.26
N ASP A 261 8.95 3.47 -28.47
CA ASP A 261 10.32 3.94 -28.71
C ASP A 261 10.34 4.87 -29.93
N VAL A 262 10.95 6.04 -29.77
CA VAL A 262 11.13 6.97 -30.89
C VAL A 262 12.45 6.68 -31.57
N LYS A 263 12.39 6.35 -32.86
CA LYS A 263 13.58 6.10 -33.67
C LYS A 263 14.06 7.39 -34.35
N VAL A 264 15.36 7.63 -34.29
CA VAL A 264 16.06 8.69 -35.01
C VAL A 264 17.13 8.04 -35.88
N VAL A 265 17.05 8.25 -37.19
CA VAL A 265 17.96 7.64 -38.16
C VAL A 265 19.09 8.61 -38.49
N ILE A 266 20.32 8.13 -38.51
CA ILE A 266 21.46 8.80 -39.14
C ILE A 266 21.48 8.31 -40.60
N PRO A 267 21.04 9.14 -41.56
CA PRO A 267 20.84 8.71 -42.94
C PRO A 267 22.17 8.57 -43.69
N GLN A 268 22.14 7.84 -44.81
CA GLN A 268 23.29 7.78 -45.71
C GLN A 268 23.79 9.16 -46.13
N GLY A 269 25.11 9.34 -46.08
CA GLY A 269 25.77 10.60 -46.41
C GLY A 269 25.95 11.56 -45.25
N ALA A 270 25.46 11.23 -44.04
CA ALA A 270 25.61 12.05 -42.84
C ALA A 270 27.07 12.31 -42.45
N GLY A 271 28.01 11.42 -42.80
CA GLY A 271 29.46 11.62 -42.61
C GLY A 271 30.10 12.65 -43.55
N THR A 272 29.34 13.21 -44.49
CA THR A 272 29.86 14.23 -45.43
C THR A 272 29.15 15.56 -45.23
N GLN A 273 29.92 16.63 -45.02
CA GLN A 273 29.37 17.97 -44.93
C GLN A 273 28.96 18.48 -46.31
N GLN A 274 27.65 18.44 -46.59
CA GLN A 274 27.06 18.96 -47.82
C GLN A 274 25.91 19.91 -47.50
N MET A 275 25.75 20.95 -48.32
CA MET A 275 24.68 21.93 -48.15
C MET A 275 23.32 21.25 -48.36
N GLY A 276 22.46 21.28 -47.35
CA GLY A 276 21.13 20.65 -47.38
C GLY A 276 21.11 19.15 -47.05
N GLN A 277 22.23 18.58 -46.59
CA GLN A 277 22.28 17.22 -46.07
C GLN A 277 21.52 17.13 -44.75
N ILE A 278 20.70 16.08 -44.60
CA ILE A 278 20.06 15.71 -43.35
C ILE A 278 21.04 14.83 -42.58
N TYR A 279 21.23 15.12 -41.29
CA TYR A 279 22.14 14.37 -40.41
C TYR A 279 21.39 13.48 -39.41
N PHE A 280 20.12 13.80 -39.13
CA PHE A 280 19.22 13.02 -38.27
C PHE A 280 17.80 13.08 -38.85
N ASP A 281 17.09 11.96 -38.89
CA ASP A 281 15.70 11.89 -39.33
C ASP A 281 14.83 11.16 -38.29
N PRO A 282 13.91 11.84 -37.59
CA PRO A 282 13.64 13.28 -37.69
C PRO A 282 14.75 14.13 -37.02
N GLU A 283 15.00 15.33 -37.55
CA GLU A 283 15.97 16.28 -36.99
C GLU A 283 15.56 16.81 -35.61
N VAL A 284 14.26 16.84 -35.33
CA VAL A 284 13.69 17.32 -34.07
C VAL A 284 12.65 16.33 -33.58
N ILE A 285 12.88 15.78 -32.39
CA ILE A 285 11.91 14.96 -31.66
C ILE A 285 11.30 15.75 -30.49
N ARG A 286 10.03 15.47 -30.20
CA ARG A 286 9.35 15.95 -28.99
C ARG A 286 8.76 14.74 -28.28
N VAL A 287 9.43 14.31 -27.22
CA VAL A 287 9.04 13.12 -26.47
C VAL A 287 8.71 13.50 -25.02
N PRO A 288 7.71 12.84 -24.40
CA PRO A 288 7.52 12.95 -22.96
C PRO A 288 8.74 12.42 -22.18
N VAL A 289 8.89 12.87 -20.95
CA VAL A 289 9.85 12.35 -19.96
C VAL A 289 9.69 10.82 -19.85
N GLY A 290 10.81 10.09 -19.83
CA GLY A 290 10.86 8.63 -19.75
C GLY A 290 10.71 7.86 -21.08
N THR A 291 10.68 8.55 -22.23
CA THR A 291 10.62 7.88 -23.55
C THR A 291 12.02 7.41 -23.99
N THR A 292 12.14 6.15 -24.41
CA THR A 292 13.37 5.65 -25.05
C THR A 292 13.52 6.27 -26.43
N VAL A 293 14.72 6.80 -26.73
CA VAL A 293 15.10 7.23 -28.08
C VAL A 293 16.15 6.29 -28.62
N VAL A 294 15.90 5.73 -29.80
CA VAL A 294 16.81 4.77 -30.45
C VAL A 294 17.46 5.46 -31.65
N TRP A 295 18.80 5.47 -31.68
CA TRP A 295 19.54 5.99 -32.83
C TRP A 295 20.01 4.84 -33.72
N GLU A 296 19.67 4.94 -35.00
CA GLU A 296 19.99 3.93 -36.01
C GLU A 296 20.96 4.53 -37.02
N ASN A 297 22.13 3.90 -37.18
CA ASN A 297 23.11 4.36 -38.17
C ASN A 297 22.96 3.60 -39.49
N THR A 298 22.28 4.23 -40.45
CA THR A 298 22.19 3.72 -41.83
C THR A 298 23.29 4.23 -42.75
N ASP A 299 24.15 5.12 -42.25
CA ASP A 299 25.29 5.62 -42.98
C ASP A 299 26.41 4.57 -43.04
N ASN A 300 27.32 4.73 -44.01
CA ASN A 300 28.46 3.84 -44.18
C ASN A 300 29.66 4.22 -43.31
N THR A 301 29.52 5.28 -42.51
CA THR A 301 30.54 5.83 -41.62
C THR A 301 30.11 5.63 -40.17
N ILE A 302 31.08 5.45 -39.26
CA ILE A 302 30.82 5.34 -37.82
C ILE A 302 30.43 6.72 -37.29
N HIS A 303 29.40 6.78 -36.44
CA HIS A 303 28.90 8.03 -35.85
C HIS A 303 28.79 7.93 -34.34
N THR A 304 28.70 9.07 -33.65
CA THR A 304 28.20 9.14 -32.27
C THR A 304 27.07 10.16 -32.21
N VAL A 305 26.26 10.08 -31.15
CA VAL A 305 25.24 11.06 -30.81
C VAL A 305 25.55 11.60 -29.44
N THR A 306 26.12 12.81 -29.44
CA THR A 306 26.56 13.46 -28.21
C THR A 306 25.71 14.70 -27.96
N SER A 307 25.21 14.81 -26.73
CA SER A 307 24.52 16.02 -26.25
C SER A 307 25.45 17.25 -26.32
N GLY A 308 24.97 18.34 -26.92
CA GLY A 308 25.78 19.53 -27.17
C GLY A 308 25.40 20.25 -28.46
N GLY A 309 26.21 21.23 -28.86
CA GLY A 309 26.01 21.97 -30.10
C GLY A 309 27.29 22.09 -30.92
N PRO A 310 27.20 22.27 -32.26
CA PRO A 310 28.38 22.36 -33.13
C PRO A 310 29.36 23.47 -32.72
N GLU A 311 28.86 24.57 -32.17
CA GLU A 311 29.69 25.71 -31.73
C GLU A 311 30.18 25.59 -30.27
N GLY A 312 29.42 24.86 -29.44
CA GLY A 312 29.65 24.76 -27.99
C GLY A 312 30.32 23.46 -27.54
N GLY A 313 30.44 22.47 -28.44
CA GLY A 313 30.92 21.13 -28.12
C GLY A 313 29.95 20.31 -27.27
N ALA A 314 30.44 19.20 -26.75
CA ALA A 314 29.67 18.29 -25.89
C ALA A 314 29.35 18.95 -24.53
N ASN A 315 28.11 18.81 -24.06
CA ASN A 315 27.67 19.35 -22.77
C ASN A 315 27.56 18.27 -21.66
N GLY A 316 27.78 17.00 -22.01
CA GLY A 316 27.88 15.88 -21.05
C GLY A 316 26.55 15.35 -20.52
N SER A 317 25.40 15.75 -21.11
CA SER A 317 24.09 15.25 -20.68
C SER A 317 23.88 13.77 -21.05
N PHE A 318 24.38 13.37 -22.22
CA PHE A 318 24.42 12.00 -22.74
C PHE A 318 25.41 11.84 -23.90
N ASP A 319 25.87 10.61 -24.12
CA ASP A 319 26.67 10.16 -25.27
C ASP A 319 26.24 8.73 -25.64
N SER A 320 26.05 8.45 -26.94
CA SER A 320 25.66 7.13 -27.44
C SER A 320 26.80 6.14 -27.57
N ASP A 321 28.04 6.56 -27.31
CA ASP A 321 29.25 5.91 -27.80
C ASP A 321 29.25 5.74 -29.34
N MET A 322 30.22 5.00 -29.87
CA MET A 322 30.36 4.72 -31.31
C MET A 322 29.24 3.80 -31.83
N ILE A 323 28.51 4.29 -32.84
CA ILE A 323 27.49 3.55 -33.59
C ILE A 323 28.08 3.16 -34.95
N ALA A 324 28.36 1.86 -35.14
CA ALA A 324 28.93 1.36 -36.39
C ALA A 324 27.93 1.41 -37.55
N ALA A 325 28.46 1.36 -38.79
CA ALA A 325 27.65 1.37 -40.01
C ALA A 325 26.76 0.13 -40.11
N GLY A 326 25.43 0.33 -40.27
CA GLY A 326 24.45 -0.74 -40.29
C GLY A 326 24.16 -1.36 -38.92
N ASP A 327 24.64 -0.72 -37.84
CA ASP A 327 24.38 -1.10 -36.46
C ASP A 327 23.39 -0.12 -35.81
N HIS A 328 22.74 -0.56 -34.73
CA HIS A 328 21.79 0.26 -33.98
C HIS A 328 22.34 0.47 -32.56
N SER A 329 22.35 1.72 -32.07
CA SER A 329 22.61 2.00 -30.65
C SER A 329 21.30 2.43 -29.99
N SER A 330 20.82 1.63 -29.05
CA SER A 330 19.73 2.01 -28.17
C SER A 330 20.32 2.71 -26.95
N LEU A 331 20.36 4.03 -26.96
CA LEU A 331 20.66 4.78 -25.74
C LEU A 331 19.35 4.97 -24.98
N HIS A 332 19.24 4.28 -23.84
CA HIS A 332 18.08 4.41 -22.97
C HIS A 332 18.15 5.75 -22.22
N LEU A 333 17.71 6.82 -22.88
CA LEU A 333 17.62 8.15 -22.30
C LEU A 333 16.42 8.20 -21.34
N MET A 334 16.65 7.75 -20.11
CA MET A 334 15.83 8.11 -18.97
C MET A 334 16.10 9.59 -18.66
N LEU A 335 15.54 10.47 -19.47
CA LEU A 335 15.54 11.91 -19.19
C LEU A 335 14.71 12.12 -17.93
N GLN A 336 15.36 12.17 -16.76
CA GLN A 336 14.69 12.23 -15.46
C GLN A 336 14.30 13.64 -15.00
N GLU A 337 14.70 14.73 -15.67
CA GLU A 337 14.34 16.07 -15.16
C GLU A 337 13.95 17.11 -16.21
N LYS A 338 12.79 17.73 -15.95
CA LYS A 338 12.18 18.96 -16.49
C LYS A 338 12.11 19.12 -18.01
N ARG A 339 11.01 19.74 -18.49
CA ARG A 339 10.88 20.18 -19.89
C ARG A 339 12.12 20.99 -20.29
N THR A 340 12.99 20.39 -21.08
CA THR A 340 14.19 21.05 -21.59
C THR A 340 14.43 20.65 -23.04
N THR A 341 15.18 21.48 -23.77
CA THR A 341 15.58 21.22 -25.16
C THR A 341 17.05 20.84 -25.13
N PHE A 342 17.38 19.66 -25.64
CA PHE A 342 18.76 19.23 -25.85
C PHE A 342 19.09 19.39 -27.33
N ALA A 343 20.23 20.02 -27.61
CA ALA A 343 20.87 19.88 -28.91
C ALA A 343 21.76 18.63 -28.89
N TRP A 344 21.92 17.98 -30.03
CA TRP A 344 22.90 16.92 -30.25
C TRP A 344 23.51 17.08 -31.64
N TYR A 345 24.70 16.53 -31.84
CA TYR A 345 25.42 16.60 -33.12
C TYR A 345 26.31 15.37 -33.29
N ILE A 346 26.76 15.16 -34.53
CA ILE A 346 27.79 14.17 -34.87
C ILE A 346 29.15 14.88 -34.78
N PRO A 347 30.05 14.49 -33.87
CA PRO A 347 31.43 15.00 -33.84
C PRO A 347 32.16 14.60 -35.13
N GLY A 348 32.86 15.56 -35.73
CA GLY A 348 33.64 15.34 -36.96
C GLY A 348 34.94 14.60 -36.74
#